data_AF-A0A3B8MQX0-F1
#
_entry.id   AF-A0A3B8MQX0-F1
#
_cell.length_a   1.000
_cell.length_b   1.000
_cell.length_c   1.000
_cell.angle_alpha   90.00
_cell.angle_beta   90.00
_cell.angle_gamma   90.00
#
_symmetry.space_group_name_H-M   'P 1'
#
loop_
_entity.id
_entity.type
_entity.pdbx_description
1 polymer ?
#
loop_
_entity_poly.entity_id
_entity_poly.type
_entity_poly.pdbx_seq_one_letter_code
_entity_poly.pdbx_strand_id
1 'polypeptide(L)' 'KVDALHLSVFETVLSESWSQGTETTVDATLASRYLERFADHAVSIAKKMMYLSTGEWNPSNH' A
#
# COMPACT_ATOMS: atom_id res chain seq x y z
N LYS A 1 6.29 -4.11 -3.57
CA LYS A 1 6.03 -5.30 -2.69
C LYS A 1 4.73 -5.11 -1.90
N VAL A 2 4.49 -3.92 -1.32
CA VAL A 2 3.20 -3.58 -0.71
C VAL A 2 2.09 -3.49 -1.76
N ASP A 3 2.36 -2.89 -2.92
CA ASP A 3 1.38 -2.74 -4.02
C ASP A 3 0.89 -4.09 -4.54
N ALA A 4 1.78 -5.08 -4.64
CA ALA A 4 1.43 -6.44 -5.03
C ALA A 4 0.57 -7.14 -3.96
N LEU A 5 0.84 -6.87 -2.68
CA LEU A 5 0.00 -7.37 -1.60
C LEU A 5 -1.36 -6.68 -1.61
N HIS A 6 -1.40 -5.37 -1.86
CA HIS A 6 -2.64 -4.61 -2.01
C HIS A 6 -3.52 -5.19 -3.11
N LEU A 7 -2.95 -5.46 -4.30
CA LEU A 7 -3.63 -6.14 -5.40
C LEU A 7 -4.13 -7.54 -5.01
N SER A 8 -3.30 -8.34 -4.33
CA SER A 8 -3.69 -9.69 -3.92
C SER A 8 -4.87 -9.71 -2.93
N VAL A 9 -5.06 -8.65 -2.13
CA VAL A 9 -6.25 -8.52 -1.27
C VAL A 9 -7.51 -8.36 -2.13
N PHE A 10 -7.48 -7.53 -3.17
CA PHE A 10 -8.61 -7.38 -4.10
C PHE A 10 -8.90 -8.67 -4.84
N GLU A 11 -7.87 -9.37 -5.33
CA GLU A 11 -8.02 -10.67 -5.97
C GLU A 11 -8.69 -11.68 -5.03
N THR A 12 -8.30 -11.68 -3.75
CA THR A 12 -8.86 -12.59 -2.74
C THR A 12 -10.33 -12.27 -2.45
N VAL A 13 -10.66 -11.01 -2.14
CA VAL A 13 -12.04 -10.64 -1.74
C VAL A 13 -13.04 -10.63 -2.90
N LEU A 14 -12.56 -10.60 -4.14
CA LEU A 14 -13.37 -10.72 -5.36
C LEU A 14 -13.43 -12.16 -5.91
N SER A 15 -12.68 -13.09 -5.31
CA SER A 15 -12.66 -14.48 -5.77
C SER A 15 -13.96 -15.22 -5.45
N GLU A 16 -14.30 -16.23 -6.26
CA GLU A 16 -15.45 -17.11 -6.01
C GLU A 16 -15.31 -17.91 -4.71
N SER A 17 -14.09 -18.07 -4.19
CA SER A 17 -13.82 -18.75 -2.92
C SER A 17 -14.07 -17.89 -1.68
N TRP A 18 -14.28 -16.59 -1.84
CA TRP A 18 -14.53 -15.67 -0.73
C TRP A 18 -15.96 -15.81 -0.22
N SER A 19 -16.11 -16.36 0.98
CA SER A 19 -17.40 -16.67 1.59
C SER A 19 -17.79 -15.74 2.75
N GLN A 20 -17.03 -14.66 2.97
CA GLN A 20 -17.29 -13.72 4.07
C GLN A 20 -18.37 -12.70 3.71
N GLY A 21 -19.00 -12.12 4.74
CA GLY A 21 -20.01 -11.08 4.57
C GLY A 21 -19.45 -9.74 4.07
N THR A 22 -20.35 -8.88 3.60
CA THR A 22 -20.01 -7.55 3.05
C THR A 22 -19.17 -6.70 4.01
N GLU A 23 -19.46 -6.73 5.30
CA GLU A 23 -18.71 -5.96 6.32
C GLU A 23 -17.23 -6.37 6.34
N THR A 24 -16.94 -7.67 6.41
CA THR A 24 -15.58 -8.20 6.38
C THR A 24 -14.85 -7.87 5.07
N THR A 25 -15.55 -7.90 3.94
CA THR A 25 -14.99 -7.48 2.64
C THR A 25 -14.60 -6.00 2.64
N VAL A 26 -15.47 -5.14 3.18
CA VAL A 26 -15.21 -3.70 3.30
C VAL A 26 -14.03 -3.44 4.24
N ASP A 27 -13.99 -4.10 5.38
CA ASP A 27 -12.89 -3.98 6.35
C ASP A 27 -11.55 -4.39 5.76
N ALA A 28 -11.50 -5.54 5.07
CA ALA A 28 -10.29 -6.02 4.40
C ALA A 28 -9.81 -5.03 3.31
N THR A 29 -10.76 -4.50 2.53
CA THR A 29 -10.46 -3.50 1.49
C THR A 29 -9.91 -2.21 2.08
N LEU A 30 -10.54 -1.69 3.14
CA LEU A 30 -10.09 -0.46 3.81
C LEU A 30 -8.75 -0.64 4.50
N ALA A 31 -8.54 -1.77 5.19
CA ALA A 31 -7.27 -2.10 5.83
C ALA A 31 -6.13 -2.14 4.81
N SER A 32 -6.35 -2.81 3.68
CA SER A 32 -5.38 -2.87 2.57
C SER A 32 -5.02 -1.48 2.04
N ARG A 33 -6.03 -0.62 1.82
CA ARG A 33 -5.81 0.77 1.37
C ARG A 33 -5.03 1.62 2.37
N TYR A 34 -5.31 1.48 3.67
CA TYR A 34 -4.55 2.22 4.68
C TYR A 34 -3.09 1.76 4.74
N LEU A 35 -2.84 0.45 4.60
CA LEU A 35 -1.48 -0.08 4.58
C LEU A 35 -0.66 0.44 3.38
N GLU A 36 -1.26 0.47 2.18
CA GLU A 36 -0.66 1.06 0.97
C GLU A 36 -0.24 2.52 1.24
N ARG A 37 -1.17 3.32 1.77
CA ARG A 37 -0.92 4.74 2.03
C ARG A 37 0.13 4.98 3.11
N PHE A 38 0.22 4.10 4.10
CA PHE A 38 1.31 4.16 5.07
C PHE A 38 2.66 3.84 4.43
N ALA A 39 2.72 2.86 3.53
CA ALA A 39 3.94 2.54 2.80
C ALA A 39 4.38 3.72 1.90
N ASP A 40 3.46 4.32 1.16
CA ASP A 40 3.73 5.52 0.34
C ASP A 40 4.29 6.68 1.18
N HIS A 41 3.67 6.93 2.33
CA HIS A 41 4.13 7.96 3.25
C HIS A 41 5.52 7.65 3.81
N ALA A 42 5.79 6.40 4.19
CA ALA A 42 7.10 5.98 4.67
C ALA A 42 8.18 6.17 3.60
N VAL A 43 7.90 5.80 2.34
CA VAL A 43 8.80 6.01 1.20
C VAL A 43 9.03 7.51 0.96
N SER A 44 7.97 8.32 1.00
CA SER A 44 8.08 9.78 0.85
C SER A 44 8.95 10.43 1.93
N ILE A 45 8.77 10.00 3.19
CA ILE A 45 9.59 10.47 4.32
C ILE A 45 11.05 10.03 4.15
N ALA A 46 11.31 8.78 3.79
CA ALA A 46 12.66 8.27 3.57
C ALA A 46 13.38 9.04 2.45
N LYS A 47 12.71 9.33 1.34
CA LYS A 47 13.24 10.16 0.25
C LYS A 47 13.61 11.57 0.73
N LYS A 48 12.76 12.20 1.55
CA LYS A 48 13.05 13.52 2.15
C LYS A 48 14.25 13.48 3.10
N MET A 49 14.34 12.44 3.94
CA MET A 49 15.49 12.27 4.84
C MET A 49 16.79 12.07 4.07
N MET A 50 16.77 11.30 2.98
CA MET A 50 17.92 11.11 2.10
C MET A 50 18.37 12.44 1.48
N TYR A 51 17.41 13.21 0.95
CA TYR A 51 17.69 14.54 0.41
C TYR A 51 18.29 15.48 1.46
N LEU A 52 17.72 15.53 2.67
CA LEU A 52 18.25 16.37 3.75
C LEU A 52 19.66 15.97 4.18
N SER A 53 20.00 14.67 4.12
CA SER A 53 21.32 14.18 4.50
C SER A 53 22.39 14.35 3.42
N THR A 54 22.01 14.30 2.14
CA THR A 54 22.95 14.24 1.01
C THR A 54 22.96 15.51 0.15
N GLY A 55 21.88 16.29 0.17
CA GLY A 55 21.64 17.41 -0.75
C GLY A 55 21.21 16.97 -2.16
N GLU A 56 21.21 15.67 -2.46
CA GLU A 56 20.87 15.15 -3.79
C GLU A 56 19.40 14.77 -3.85
N TRP A 57 18.65 15.39 -4.76
CA TRP A 57 17.27 15.01 -5.04
C TRP A 57 17.24 13.91 -6.09
N ASN A 58 16.76 12.73 -5.72
CA ASN A 58 16.49 11.65 -6.67
C ASN A 58 14.97 11.46 -6.84
N PRO A 59 14.34 12.06 -7.87
CA PRO A 59 12.91 11.90 -8.14
C PRO A 59 12.56 10.51 -8.68
N SER A 60 13.54 9.71 -9.09
CA SER A 60 13.28 8.43 -9.76
C SER A 60 12.84 7.38 -8.74
N ASN A 61 11.55 7.04 -8.76
CA ASN A 61 11.05 5.66 -8.79
C ASN A 61 9.52 5.70 -8.73
N HIS A 62 8.91 5.55 -9.91
CA HIS A 62 7.76 4.69 -10.16
C HIS A 62 8.23 3.66 -11.19
#